data_AF-A0A538GW67-F1
#
_entry.id   AF-A0A538GW67-F1
#
_cell.length_a   1.000
_cell.length_b   1.000
_cell.length_c   1.000
_cell.angle_alpha   90.00
_cell.angle_beta   90.00
_cell.angle_gamma   90.00
#
_symmetry.space_group_name_H-M   'P 1'
#
loop_
_entity.id
_entity.type
_entity.pdbx_description
1 polymer ?
#
loop_
_entity_poly.entity_id
_entity_poly.type
_entity_poly.pdbx_seq_one_letter_code
_entity_poly.pdbx_strand_id
1 'polypeptide(L)'
;MSSFVWPNDDGWPYPDTGREEEDLSDEYDDDALSIRAPAHMFDRLDALERAVIRGRYGLDGAPERSLKQLQADLGVPRTELRDALGSGLSKLRSQLL
;
A
#
# COMPACT_ATOMS: atom_id res chain seq x y z
N MET A 1 45.79 5.69 -6.19
CA MET A 1 45.40 6.61 -5.11
C MET A 1 44.42 7.61 -5.68
N SER A 2 43.14 7.50 -5.29
CA SER A 2 42.20 8.62 -5.20
C SER A 2 41.18 8.19 -4.16
N SER A 3 41.51 8.45 -2.89
CA SER A 3 40.54 8.37 -1.80
C SER A 3 39.62 9.58 -1.97
N PHE A 4 38.35 9.34 -2.32
CA PHE A 4 37.33 10.38 -2.29
C PHE A 4 37.07 10.67 -0.81
N VAL A 5 37.83 11.63 -0.27
CA VAL A 5 37.60 12.19 1.05
C VAL A 5 36.29 12.96 0.98
N TRP A 6 35.29 12.48 1.70
CA TRP A 6 34.09 13.24 1.99
C TRP A 6 34.40 14.23 3.12
N PRO A 7 34.37 15.54 2.86
CA PRO A 7 34.41 16.53 3.92
C PRO A 7 32.97 16.84 4.32
N ASN A 8 32.55 16.26 5.45
CA ASN A 8 31.29 16.46 6.17
C ASN A 8 30.10 15.55 5.80
N ASP A 9 29.36 15.23 6.86
CA ASP A 9 28.15 14.38 6.95
C ASP A 9 26.87 15.12 6.51
N ASP A 10 27.00 16.23 5.77
CA ASP A 10 25.93 17.19 5.49
C ASP A 10 25.37 17.07 4.06
N GLY A 11 25.20 15.84 3.58
CA GLY A 11 24.35 15.58 2.42
C GLY A 11 25.05 15.11 1.15
N TRP A 12 24.21 14.81 0.16
CA TRP A 12 24.59 14.21 -1.10
C TRP A 12 25.55 15.12 -1.90
N PRO A 13 26.47 14.57 -2.70
CA PRO A 13 27.59 15.29 -3.33
C PRO A 13 27.14 16.17 -4.50
N TYR A 14 25.84 16.22 -4.75
CA TYR A 14 25.24 16.95 -5.84
C TYR A 14 24.70 18.26 -5.28
N PRO A 15 25.05 19.40 -5.88
CA PRO A 15 24.50 20.66 -5.44
C PRO A 15 22.97 20.64 -5.66
N ASP A 16 22.20 21.08 -4.67
CA ASP A 16 20.73 21.22 -4.69
C ASP A 16 20.30 22.26 -5.74
N THR A 17 20.50 21.90 -7.01
CA THR A 17 20.33 22.74 -8.19
C THR A 17 19.12 22.31 -9.01
N GLY A 18 18.49 21.19 -8.63
CA GLY A 18 17.17 20.80 -9.10
C GLY A 18 16.12 21.64 -8.39
N ARG A 19 15.12 22.10 -9.13
CA ARG A 19 13.83 22.45 -8.53
C ARG A 19 13.37 21.20 -7.78
N GLU A 20 13.00 21.33 -6.51
CA GLU A 20 12.27 20.28 -5.80
C GLU A 20 10.99 20.02 -6.60
N GLU A 21 11.01 19.00 -7.45
CA GLU A 21 9.81 18.52 -8.11
C GLU A 21 8.99 17.84 -7.03
N GLU A 22 8.07 18.58 -6.43
CA GLU A 22 6.99 17.99 -5.67
C GLU A 22 6.29 17.00 -6.60
N ASP A 23 6.26 15.73 -6.21
CA ASP A 23 5.45 14.73 -6.89
C ASP A 23 3.97 15.11 -6.67
N LEU A 24 3.42 15.88 -7.60
CA LEU A 24 2.05 16.37 -7.56
C LEU A 24 1.03 15.27 -7.84
N SER A 25 1.47 14.08 -8.25
CA SER A 25 0.58 13.01 -8.68
C SER A 25 -0.04 12.26 -7.50
N ASP A 26 0.67 12.16 -6.36
CA ASP A 26 0.28 11.27 -5.23
C ASP A 26 -0.06 9.84 -5.72
N GLU A 27 0.35 9.48 -6.94
CA GLU A 27 0.10 8.18 -7.55
C GLU A 27 1.13 7.22 -6.96
N TYR A 28 0.66 6.32 -6.10
CA TYR A 28 1.49 5.25 -5.60
C TYR A 28 2.05 4.46 -6.78
N ASP A 29 3.36 4.25 -6.77
CA ASP A 29 4.06 3.39 -7.71
C ASP A 29 3.49 1.96 -7.55
N ASP A 30 2.50 1.61 -8.38
CA ASP A 30 1.74 0.36 -8.32
C ASP A 30 2.69 -0.86 -8.43
N ASP A 31 3.82 -0.65 -9.11
CA ASP A 31 4.93 -1.58 -9.21
C ASP A 31 5.61 -1.87 -7.86
N ALA A 32 5.68 -0.92 -6.92
CA ALA A 32 6.21 -1.16 -5.57
C ALA A 32 5.28 -2.04 -4.71
N LEU A 33 3.98 -2.12 -5.06
CA LEU A 33 3.00 -3.02 -4.45
C LEU A 33 2.90 -4.37 -5.15
N SER A 34 3.60 -4.56 -6.28
CA SER A 34 3.62 -5.81 -7.04
C SER A 34 4.51 -6.91 -6.43
N ILE A 35 4.86 -6.82 -5.13
CA ILE A 35 5.15 -8.01 -4.34
C ILE A 35 3.84 -8.81 -4.32
N ARG A 36 3.74 -9.78 -5.22
CA ARG A 36 2.66 -10.77 -5.23
C ARG A 36 2.61 -11.39 -3.84
N ALA A 37 1.72 -10.87 -2.99
CA ALA A 37 1.44 -11.42 -1.69
C ALA A 37 1.19 -12.92 -1.93
N PRO A 38 1.93 -13.82 -1.25
CA PRO A 38 1.72 -15.24 -1.44
C PRO A 38 0.23 -15.55 -1.26
N ALA A 39 -0.37 -16.35 -2.14
CA ALA A 39 -1.82 -16.59 -2.10
C ALA A 39 -2.32 -17.03 -0.71
N HIS A 40 -1.46 -17.72 0.05
CA HIS A 40 -1.73 -18.20 1.40
C HIS A 40 -1.86 -17.09 2.46
N MET A 41 -1.36 -15.88 2.20
CA MET A 41 -1.43 -14.74 3.13
C MET A 41 -2.89 -14.34 3.42
N PHE A 42 -3.78 -14.56 2.45
CA PHE A 42 -5.20 -14.27 2.55
C PHE A 42 -6.02 -15.43 3.15
N ASP A 43 -5.41 -16.58 3.46
CA ASP A 43 -6.14 -17.77 3.93
C ASP A 43 -6.72 -17.56 5.34
N ARG A 44 -6.02 -16.77 6.18
CA ARG A 44 -6.48 -16.45 7.55
C ARG A 44 -7.47 -15.30 7.62
N LEU A 45 -7.76 -14.66 6.48
CA LEU A 45 -8.76 -13.60 6.41
C LEU A 45 -10.16 -14.21 6.28
N ASP A 46 -11.11 -13.59 6.97
CA ASP A 46 -12.52 -13.90 6.81
C ASP A 46 -12.99 -13.44 5.43
N ALA A 47 -14.12 -13.99 4.95
CA ALA A 47 -14.62 -13.72 3.61
C ALA A 47 -14.82 -12.21 3.34
N LEU A 48 -15.32 -11.49 4.34
CA LEU A 48 -15.54 -10.04 4.25
C LEU A 48 -14.22 -9.27 4.22
N GLU A 49 -13.27 -9.58 5.11
CA GLU A 49 -11.96 -8.94 5.14
C GLU A 49 -11.22 -9.12 3.82
N ARG A 50 -11.26 -10.35 3.28
CA ARG A 50 -10.65 -10.68 1.99
C ARG A 50 -11.31 -9.91 0.85
N ALA A 51 -12.64 -9.83 0.83
CA ALA A 51 -13.39 -9.10 -0.20
C ALA A 51 -13.08 -7.59 -0.15
N VAL A 52 -13.06 -7.01 1.06
CA VAL A 52 -12.77 -5.59 1.26
C VAL A 52 -11.33 -5.27 0.88
N ILE A 53 -10.35 -6.05 1.33
CA ILE A 53 -8.93 -5.83 0.99
C ILE A 53 -8.70 -5.98 -0.51
N ARG A 54 -9.22 -7.06 -1.13
CA ARG A 54 -9.08 -7.26 -2.59
C ARG A 54 -9.68 -6.11 -3.38
N GLY A 55 -10.91 -5.72 -3.06
CA GLY A 55 -11.58 -4.64 -3.78
C GLY A 55 -10.98 -3.27 -3.50
N ARG A 56 -10.50 -3.00 -2.29
CA ARG A 56 -9.88 -1.72 -1.90
C ARG A 56 -8.56 -1.47 -2.62
N TYR A 57 -7.78 -2.52 -2.87
CA TYR A 57 -6.42 -2.44 -3.42
C TYR A 57 -6.28 -3.10 -4.80
N GLY A 58 -7.38 -3.47 -5.47
CA GLY A 58 -7.35 -4.06 -6.81
C GLY A 58 -6.62 -5.41 -6.92
N LEU A 59 -6.48 -6.15 -5.82
CA LEU A 59 -5.68 -7.40 -5.78
C LEU A 59 -6.33 -8.57 -6.55
N ASP A 60 -7.55 -8.39 -7.06
CA ASP A 60 -8.26 -9.31 -7.94
C ASP A 60 -8.09 -8.97 -9.43
N GLY A 61 -7.26 -7.97 -9.77
CA GLY A 61 -7.06 -7.49 -11.13
C GLY A 61 -8.16 -6.54 -11.61
N ALA A 62 -9.08 -6.13 -10.73
CA ALA A 62 -10.01 -5.04 -10.97
C ALA A 62 -9.41 -3.71 -10.46
N PRO A 63 -9.85 -2.56 -10.98
CA PRO A 63 -9.45 -1.27 -10.43
C PRO A 63 -9.84 -1.16 -8.94
N GLU A 64 -9.04 -0.40 -8.19
CA GLU A 64 -9.31 -0.14 -6.79
C GLU A 64 -10.67 0.55 -6.59
N ARG A 65 -11.34 0.17 -5.51
CA ARG A 65 -12.67 0.68 -5.14
C ARG A 65 -12.63 1.44 -3.82
N SER A 66 -13.36 2.55 -3.80
CA SER A 66 -13.63 3.28 -2.57
C SER A 66 -14.49 2.46 -1.61
N LEU A 67 -14.39 2.72 -0.31
CA LEU A 67 -15.30 2.11 0.69
C LEU A 67 -16.79 2.38 0.39
N LYS A 68 -17.11 3.48 -0.32
CA LYS A 68 -18.48 3.80 -0.72
C LYS A 68 -18.96 2.88 -1.85
N GLN A 69 -18.10 2.62 -2.83
CA GLN A 69 -18.39 1.65 -3.90
C GLN A 69 -18.48 0.23 -3.33
N LEU A 70 -17.56 -0.17 -2.47
CA LEU A 70 -17.61 -1.48 -1.81
C LEU A 70 -18.87 -1.67 -0.96
N GLN A 71 -19.36 -0.61 -0.31
CA GLN A 71 -20.65 -0.63 0.39
C GLN A 71 -21.82 -0.88 -0.56
N ALA A 72 -21.83 -0.22 -1.72
CA ALA A 72 -22.87 -0.43 -2.73
C ALA A 72 -22.81 -1.86 -3.31
N ASP A 73 -21.61 -2.39 -3.53
CA ASP A 73 -21.39 -3.71 -4.12
C ASP A 73 -21.72 -4.85 -3.15
N LEU A 74 -21.31 -4.73 -1.88
CA LEU A 74 -21.42 -5.79 -0.88
C LEU A 74 -22.71 -5.69 -0.06
N GLY A 75 -23.39 -4.54 -0.06
CA GLY A 75 -24.60 -4.31 0.75
C GLY A 75 -24.35 -4.23 2.26
N VAL A 76 -23.08 -4.13 2.68
CA VAL A 76 -22.65 -4.13 4.08
C VAL A 76 -22.50 -2.70 4.60
N PRO A 77 -22.89 -2.39 5.85
CA PRO A 77 -22.68 -1.07 6.45
C PRO A 77 -21.22 -0.61 6.40
N ARG A 78 -21.01 0.69 6.19
CA ARG A 78 -19.67 1.29 6.11
C ARG A 78 -18.84 1.07 7.38
N THR A 79 -19.46 1.00 8.55
CA THR A 79 -18.79 0.69 9.83
C THR A 79 -18.19 -0.70 9.80
N GLU A 80 -18.98 -1.69 9.41
CA GLU A 80 -18.55 -3.09 9.33
C GLU A 80 -17.46 -3.30 8.26
N LEU A 81 -17.54 -2.58 7.12
CA LEU A 81 -16.46 -2.57 6.13
C LEU A 81 -15.15 -1.97 6.67
N ARG A 82 -15.23 -0.92 7.49
CA ARG A 82 -14.04 -0.32 8.13
C ARG A 82 -13.44 -1.24 9.16
N ASP A 83 -14.28 -1.91 9.95
CA ASP A 83 -13.84 -2.86 10.96
C ASP A 83 -13.19 -4.08 10.29
N ALA A 84 -13.77 -4.60 9.20
CA ALA A 84 -13.19 -5.66 8.38
C ALA A 84 -11.85 -5.25 7.73
N LEU A 85 -11.74 -4.02 7.24
CA LEU A 85 -10.48 -3.51 6.71
C LEU A 85 -9.39 -3.44 7.79
N GLY A 86 -9.73 -2.90 8.96
CA GLY A 86 -8.77 -2.75 10.07
C GLY A 86 -8.31 -4.09 10.64
N SER A 87 -9.26 -5.00 10.89
CA SER A 87 -8.96 -6.37 11.37
C SER A 87 -8.16 -7.17 10.35
N GLY A 88 -8.55 -7.11 9.07
CA GLY A 88 -7.82 -7.78 7.99
C GLY A 88 -6.38 -7.28 7.84
N LEU A 89 -6.15 -5.97 7.84
CA LEU A 89 -4.79 -5.41 7.79
C LEU A 89 -3.96 -5.80 9.02
N SER A 90 -4.58 -5.84 10.20
CA SER A 90 -3.89 -6.31 11.41
C SER A 90 -3.47 -7.77 11.31
N LYS A 91 -4.34 -8.65 10.77
CA LYS A 91 -4.04 -10.07 10.54
C LYS A 91 -2.92 -10.24 9.52
N LEU A 92 -2.91 -9.45 8.45
CA LEU A 92 -1.83 -9.46 7.44
C LEU A 92 -0.50 -9.02 8.05
N ARG A 93 -0.49 -7.95 8.85
CA ARG A 93 0.71 -7.48 9.55
C ARG A 93 1.30 -8.54 10.47
N SER A 94 0.46 -9.26 11.23
CA SER A 94 0.91 -10.33 12.12
C SER A 94 1.51 -11.54 11.41
N GLN A 95 1.28 -11.71 10.10
CA GLN A 95 1.87 -12.79 9.32
C GLN A 95 3.24 -12.42 8.71
N LEU A 96 3.56 -11.13 8.66
CA LEU A 96 4.85 -10.63 8.17
C LEU A 96 5.91 -10.53 9.27
N LEU A 97 5.50 -10.59 10.54
CA LEU A 97 6.35 -10.63 11.72
C LEU A 97 6.67 -12.08 12.10
#